data_AF-A0A3P3TX60-F1
#
_entry.id   AF-A0A3P3TX60-F1
#
_cell.length_a   1.000
_cell.length_b   1.000
_cell.length_c   1.000
_cell.angle_alpha   90.00
_cell.angle_beta   90.00
_cell.angle_gamma   90.00
#
_symmetry.space_group_name_H-M   'P 1'
#
loop_
_entity.id
_entity.type
_entity.pdbx_description
1 polymer ?
#
loop_
_entity_poly.entity_id
_entity_poly.type
_entity_poly.pdbx_seq_one_letter_code
_entity_poly.pdbx_strand_id
1 'polypeptide(L)' 'MAKYKVWGNFTGAVSITIEADSEDEAFDKAYAEFQGIGSFVGNGGIDKLIGVYEDNESIDADGAEVHWNEAEKVEE' A
#
# COMPACT_ATOMS: atom_id res chain seq x y z
N MET A 1 24.02 21.65 9.78
CA MET A 1 22.68 21.80 9.16
C MET A 1 21.76 20.82 9.87
N ALA A 2 20.62 21.30 10.38
CA ALA A 2 19.67 20.43 11.07
C ALA A 2 19.02 19.42 10.11
N LYS A 3 18.71 18.22 10.61
CA LYS A 3 17.97 17.19 9.87
C LYS A 3 16.48 17.30 10.20
N TYR A 4 15.63 17.02 9.21
CA TYR A 4 14.18 16.99 9.37
C TYR A 4 13.62 15.72 8.75
N LYS A 5 12.63 15.13 9.40
CA LYS A 5 11.79 14.06 8.88
C LYS A 5 10.47 14.67 8.45
N VAL A 6 10.04 14.39 7.22
CA VAL A 6 8.79 14.93 6.67
C VAL A 6 7.87 13.76 6.34
N TRP A 7 6.60 13.89 6.71
CA TRP A 7 5.58 12.88 6.49
C TRP A 7 4.57 13.38 5.46
N GLY A 8 4.24 12.49 4.52
CA GLY A 8 3.24 12.73 3.48
C GLY A 8 2.50 11.45 3.16
N ASN A 9 1.36 11.61 2.49
CA ASN A 9 0.45 10.52 2.17
C ASN A 9 0.08 10.59 0.70
N PHE A 10 -0.30 9.45 0.13
CA PHE A 10 -0.90 9.34 -1.19
C PHE A 10 -2.00 8.27 -1.14
N THR A 11 -2.88 8.27 -2.13
CA THR A 11 -3.93 7.25 -2.26
C THR A 11 -3.50 6.22 -3.30
N GLY A 12 -3.46 4.95 -2.90
CA GLY A 12 -3.32 3.82 -3.83
C GLY A 12 -4.65 3.08 -3.99
N ALA A 13 -4.83 2.41 -5.12
CA ALA A 13 -5.92 1.47 -5.36
C ALA A 13 -5.40 0.03 -5.23
N VAL A 14 -6.24 -0.87 -4.74
CA VAL A 14 -5.97 -2.30 -4.70
C VAL A 14 -6.95 -3.05 -5.58
N SER A 15 -6.51 -4.16 -6.16
CA SER A 15 -7.40 -5.08 -6.87
C SER A 15 -7.04 -6.52 -6.56
N ILE A 16 -8.03 -7.40 -6.64
CA ILE A 16 -7.89 -8.86 -6.56
C ILE A 16 -8.83 -9.48 -7.60
N THR A 17 -8.35 -10.48 -8.33
CA THR A 17 -9.17 -11.24 -9.28
C THR A 17 -9.76 -12.46 -8.60
N ILE A 18 -11.09 -12.59 -8.58
CA ILE A 18 -11.84 -13.63 -7.86
C ILE A 18 -12.77 -14.39 -8.82
N GLU A 19 -12.82 -15.71 -8.67
CA GLU A 19 -13.85 -16.56 -9.29
C GLU A 19 -15.08 -16.69 -8.36
N ALA A 20 -16.25 -16.27 -8.84
CA ALA A 20 -17.51 -16.31 -8.08
C ALA A 20 -18.72 -16.50 -9.00
N ASP A 21 -19.80 -17.06 -8.47
CA ASP A 21 -21.05 -17.29 -9.20
C ASP A 21 -21.96 -16.04 -9.19
N SER A 22 -21.64 -15.02 -8.37
CA SER A 22 -22.37 -13.76 -8.29
C SER A 22 -21.48 -12.60 -7.82
N GLU A 23 -21.96 -11.36 -8.01
CA GLU A 23 -21.28 -10.15 -7.53
C GLU A 23 -21.18 -10.11 -6.00
N ASP A 24 -22.26 -10.44 -5.28
CA ASP A 24 -22.26 -10.47 -3.81
C ASP A 24 -21.23 -11.47 -3.28
N GLU A 25 -21.15 -12.67 -3.88
CA GLU A 25 -20.14 -13.67 -3.51
C GLU A 25 -18.73 -13.22 -3.85
N ALA A 26 -18.52 -12.49 -4.96
CA ALA A 26 -17.22 -11.95 -5.32
C ALA A 26 -16.71 -10.97 -4.26
N PHE A 27 -17.59 -10.12 -3.71
CA PHE A 27 -17.25 -9.22 -2.61
C PHE A 27 -16.91 -9.99 -1.33
N ASP A 28 -17.73 -10.95 -0.93
CA ASP A 28 -17.48 -11.76 0.27
C ASP A 28 -16.14 -12.50 0.18
N LYS A 29 -15.84 -13.10 -0.98
CA LYS A 29 -14.56 -13.75 -1.26
C LYS A 29 -13.41 -12.75 -1.27
N ALA A 30 -13.56 -11.59 -1.89
CA ALA A 30 -12.51 -10.56 -1.89
C ALA A 30 -12.15 -10.13 -0.46
N TYR A 31 -13.13 -9.95 0.44
CA TYR A 31 -12.85 -9.62 1.84
C TYR A 31 -12.20 -10.76 2.62
N ALA A 32 -12.47 -12.02 2.25
CA ALA A 32 -11.90 -13.19 2.91
C ALA A 32 -10.50 -13.56 2.38
N GLU A 33 -10.25 -13.36 1.09
CA GLU A 33 -9.04 -13.81 0.40
C GLU A 33 -7.98 -12.72 0.29
N PHE A 34 -8.36 -11.44 0.20
CA PHE A 34 -7.39 -10.35 0.13
C PHE A 34 -6.64 -10.20 1.45
N GLN A 35 -5.35 -10.51 1.44
CA GLN A 35 -4.53 -10.53 2.66
C GLN A 35 -4.09 -9.13 3.12
N GLY A 36 -4.48 -8.10 2.38
CA GLY A 36 -4.12 -6.72 2.66
C GLY A 36 -2.75 -6.33 2.12
N ILE A 37 -2.31 -5.14 2.51
CA ILE A 37 -1.07 -4.55 2.03
C ILE A 37 0.08 -4.89 3.00
N GLY A 38 1.15 -5.47 2.48
CA GLY A 38 2.34 -5.87 3.23
C GLY A 38 3.55 -4.96 3.01
N SER A 39 4.49 -5.01 3.95
CA SER A 39 5.83 -4.44 3.78
C SER A 39 6.80 -5.52 3.31
N PHE A 40 7.57 -5.23 2.27
CA PHE A 40 8.50 -6.16 1.64
C PHE A 40 9.93 -5.63 1.65
N VAL A 41 10.87 -6.54 1.40
CA VAL A 41 12.30 -6.24 1.37
C VAL A 41 12.62 -5.37 0.15
N GLY A 42 13.17 -4.19 0.40
CA GLY A 42 13.59 -3.26 -0.64
C GLY A 42 14.58 -2.22 -0.11
N ASN A 43 15.51 -1.78 -0.96
CA ASN A 43 16.47 -0.71 -0.65
C ASN A 43 17.12 -0.78 0.76
N GLY A 44 17.50 -1.98 1.20
CA GLY A 44 18.21 -2.21 2.46
C GLY A 44 17.33 -2.27 3.72
N GLY A 45 16.01 -2.38 3.60
CA GLY A 45 15.09 -2.57 4.74
C GLY A 45 13.91 -3.49 4.39
N ILE A 46 13.19 -3.94 5.43
CA ILE A 46 11.98 -4.77 5.31
C ILE A 46 10.68 -3.94 5.39
N ASP A 47 10.83 -2.62 5.41
CA ASP A 47 9.80 -1.60 5.67
C ASP A 47 9.74 -0.56 4.54
N LYS A 48 10.29 -0.85 3.36
CA LYS A 48 10.56 0.15 2.31
C LYS A 48 9.72 -0.02 1.05
N LEU A 49 9.29 -1.24 0.75
CA LEU A 49 8.44 -1.53 -0.40
C LEU A 49 7.06 -1.96 0.08
N ILE A 50 6.03 -1.39 -0.52
CA ILE A 50 4.62 -1.72 -0.27
C ILE A 50 4.19 -2.68 -1.38
N GLY A 51 3.54 -3.79 -1.02
CA GLY A 51 3.13 -4.83 -1.96
C GLY A 51 1.93 -5.64 -1.48
N VAL A 52 1.56 -6.62 -2.30
CA VAL A 52 0.51 -7.63 -2.05
C VAL A 52 1.14 -9.02 -2.00
N TYR A 53 0.42 -10.01 -1.48
CA TYR A 53 1.00 -11.32 -1.17
C TYR A 53 0.86 -12.32 -2.31
N GLU A 54 -0.24 -12.25 -3.06
CA GLU A 54 -0.60 -13.27 -4.05
C GLU A 54 -0.52 -12.75 -5.50
N ASP A 55 -0.35 -13.66 -6.45
CA ASP A 55 -0.13 -13.35 -7.88
C ASP A 55 -1.32 -12.65 -8.56
N ASN A 56 -2.52 -12.76 -8.01
CA ASN A 56 -3.77 -12.19 -8.54
C ASN A 56 -4.18 -10.86 -7.87
N GLU A 57 -3.36 -10.38 -6.94
CA GLU A 57 -3.54 -9.10 -6.26
C GLU A 57 -2.68 -8.04 -6.95
N SER A 58 -3.08 -6.77 -6.88
CA SER A 58 -2.23 -5.66 -7.31
C SER A 58 -2.45 -4.40 -6.49
N ILE A 59 -1.42 -3.56 -6.43
CA ILE A 59 -1.49 -2.17 -5.97
C ILE A 59 -1.11 -1.29 -7.15
N ASP A 60 -1.98 -0.33 -7.46
CA ASP A 60 -1.72 0.68 -8.47
C ASP A 60 -1.71 2.07 -7.81
N ALA A 61 -0.73 2.88 -8.21
CA ALA A 61 -0.51 4.24 -7.73
C ALA A 61 -0.44 5.25 -8.87
N ASP A 62 -0.91 4.89 -10.08
CA ASP A 62 -0.86 5.75 -11.25
C ASP A 62 -1.58 7.08 -10.97
N GLY A 63 -0.88 8.18 -11.24
CA GLY A 63 -1.36 9.54 -10.98
C GLY A 63 -1.48 9.97 -9.52
N ALA A 64 -0.94 9.22 -8.55
CA ALA A 64 -1.06 9.59 -7.13
C ALA A 64 -0.19 10.81 -6.76
N GLU A 65 -0.82 11.94 -6.46
CA GLU A 65 -0.14 13.11 -5.88
C GLU A 65 0.18 12.87 -4.39
N VAL A 66 1.39 13.25 -3.98
CA VAL A 66 1.81 13.15 -2.57
C VAL A 66 1.45 14.43 -1.83
N HIS A 67 0.64 14.30 -0.78
CA HIS A 67 0.26 15.40 0.11
C HIS A 67 1.06 15.34 1.41
N TRP A 68 1.89 16.35 1.63
CA TRP A 68 2.70 16.50 2.85
C TRP A 68 1.89 17.12 3.97
N ASN A 69 1.91 16.51 5.15
CA ASN A 69 1.04 16.89 6.27
C ASN A 69 1.81 17.41 7.49
N GLU A 70 3.06 16.96 7.68
CA GLU A 70 3.83 17.28 8.88
C GLU A 70 5.34 17.19 8.64
N ALA A 71 6.12 17.98 9.37
CA ALA A 71 7.57 17.88 9.43
C ALA A 71 8.07 18.02 10.86
N GLU A 72 9.01 17.15 11.25
CA GLU A 72 9.63 17.07 12.57
C GLU A 72 11.15 17.22 12.45
N LYS A 73 11.79 17.97 13.35
CA LYS A 73 13.26 18.06 13.40
C LYS A 73 13.80 16.76 14.03
N VAL A 74 14.68 16.07 13.31
CA VAL A 74 15.40 14.91 13.85
C VAL A 74 16.73 15.40 14.44
N GLU A 75 17.11 14.89 15.60
CA GLU A 75 18.26 15.35 16.43
C GLU A 75 19.55 15.61 15.61
N GLU A 76 20.41 16.51 16.13
CA GLU A 76 21.67 16.94 15.49
C GLU A 76 22.77 15.88 15.48
#